data_AF-A0A968PWR1-F1
#
_entry.id   AF-A0A968PWR1-F1
#
_cell.length_a   1.000
_cell.length_b   1.000
_cell.length_c   1.000
_cell.angle_alpha   90.00
_cell.angle_beta   90.00
_cell.angle_gamma   90.00
#
_symmetry.space_group_name_H-M   'P 1'
#
loop_
_entity.id
_entity.type
_entity.pdbx_description
1 polymer ?
#
loop_
_entity_poly.entity_id
_entity_poly.type
_entity_poly.pdbx_seq_one_letter_code
_entity_poly.pdbx_strand_id
1 'polypeptide(L)'
;MTFWRPVIGIREADLGWGPTGKGDGNSLRHEKGDPFWLPLGAPKSNPTKSNSNNFTPNFPAYPSGHSTFGSACFETAAALLGKRPEDIIVTFISDEFNGKTTDNKGFVRPQLELKFSLRDAIEENEISRIYLGVHWEFDATSGRTVGEAIAKKVIAAFC
;
A
#
# COMPACT_ATOMS: atom_id res chain seq x y z
N MET A 1 17.77 2.53 -9.77
CA MET A 1 17.46 1.09 -9.62
C MET A 1 15.95 0.92 -9.71
N THR A 2 15.48 -0.17 -10.32
CA THR A 2 14.04 -0.47 -10.44
C THR A 2 13.72 -1.62 -9.49
N PHE A 3 12.85 -1.39 -8.49
CA PHE A 3 12.53 -2.40 -7.48
C PHE A 3 11.34 -3.26 -7.88
N TRP A 4 11.48 -4.58 -7.70
CA TRP A 4 10.46 -5.57 -7.99
C TRP A 4 9.31 -5.52 -7.00
N ARG A 5 8.11 -5.86 -7.50
CA ARG A 5 6.94 -6.12 -6.66
C ARG A 5 7.11 -7.44 -5.89
N PRO A 6 6.48 -7.61 -4.72
CA PRO A 6 6.59 -8.84 -3.92
C PRO A 6 6.33 -10.12 -4.71
N VAL A 7 5.30 -10.15 -5.55
CA VAL A 7 4.97 -11.33 -6.37
C VAL A 7 6.11 -11.73 -7.32
N ILE A 8 6.86 -10.76 -7.85
CA ILE A 8 8.01 -11.06 -8.71
C ILE A 8 9.19 -11.50 -7.85
N GLY A 9 9.51 -10.75 -6.79
CA GLY A 9 10.65 -11.07 -5.93
C GLY A 9 10.55 -12.44 -5.25
N ILE A 10 9.38 -12.79 -4.71
CA ILE A 10 9.17 -14.08 -4.04
C ILE A 10 9.26 -15.26 -5.02
N ARG A 11 8.75 -15.07 -6.25
CA ARG A 11 8.78 -16.12 -7.29
C ARG A 11 10.14 -16.25 -7.96
N GLU A 12 10.86 -15.15 -8.17
CA GLU A 12 12.19 -15.13 -8.80
C GLU A 12 13.30 -15.47 -7.80
N ALA A 13 13.01 -15.58 -6.50
CA ALA A 13 14.03 -15.80 -5.46
C ALA A 13 14.92 -17.03 -5.75
N ASP A 14 14.33 -18.15 -6.16
CA ASP A 14 15.06 -19.38 -6.51
C ASP A 14 15.40 -19.44 -8.01
N LEU A 15 16.58 -20.00 -8.32
CA LEU A 15 17.02 -20.24 -9.71
C LEU A 15 16.00 -21.10 -10.48
N GLY A 16 15.69 -20.72 -11.71
CA GLY A 16 14.74 -21.40 -12.58
C GLY A 16 13.30 -20.92 -12.48
N TRP A 17 13.00 -19.97 -11.58
CA TRP A 17 11.67 -19.40 -11.40
C TRP A 17 11.62 -17.90 -11.69
N GLY A 18 10.40 -17.38 -11.89
CA GLY A 18 10.14 -15.97 -12.19
C GLY A 18 10.46 -15.56 -13.64
N PRO A 19 10.26 -14.27 -13.99
CA PRO A 19 10.47 -13.76 -15.34
C PRO A 19 11.89 -13.93 -15.92
N THR A 20 12.94 -13.95 -15.10
CA THR A 20 14.32 -14.05 -15.60
C THR A 20 14.93 -15.43 -15.37
N GLY A 21 14.40 -16.21 -14.43
CA GLY A 21 14.89 -17.55 -14.08
C GLY A 21 16.26 -17.55 -13.42
N LYS A 22 16.79 -16.39 -13.03
CA LYS A 22 18.19 -16.25 -12.57
C LYS A 22 18.37 -16.45 -11.07
N GLY A 23 17.28 -16.42 -10.30
CA GLY A 23 17.39 -16.28 -8.85
C GLY A 23 17.70 -14.82 -8.46
N ASP A 24 17.56 -14.50 -7.19
CA ASP A 24 17.96 -13.18 -6.64
C ASP A 24 19.46 -13.07 -6.31
N GLY A 25 20.20 -14.19 -6.37
CA GLY A 25 21.63 -14.26 -6.02
C GLY A 25 21.94 -13.96 -4.54
N ASN A 26 20.93 -13.94 -3.67
CA ASN A 26 21.08 -13.55 -2.28
C ASN A 26 21.62 -14.70 -1.43
N SER A 27 22.94 -14.71 -1.21
CA SER A 27 23.62 -15.69 -0.34
C SER A 27 23.21 -15.63 1.14
N LEU A 28 22.54 -14.55 1.58
CA LEU A 28 22.06 -14.38 2.96
C LEU A 28 20.63 -14.90 3.17
N ARG A 29 19.95 -15.35 2.11
CA ARG A 29 18.58 -15.87 2.23
C ARG A 29 18.61 -17.24 2.93
N HIS A 30 17.83 -17.37 4.00
CA HIS A 30 17.66 -18.63 4.73
C HIS A 30 16.43 -19.43 4.30
N GLU A 31 15.43 -18.76 3.74
CA GLU A 31 14.17 -19.36 3.26
C GLU A 31 14.21 -19.59 1.75
N LYS A 32 13.40 -20.53 1.25
CA LYS A 32 13.22 -20.70 -0.20
C LYS A 32 12.23 -19.69 -0.76
N GLY A 33 12.34 -19.43 -2.06
CA GLY A 33 11.28 -18.73 -2.78
C GLY A 33 10.00 -19.57 -2.81
N ASP A 34 8.90 -18.92 -3.17
CA ASP A 34 7.65 -19.63 -3.49
C ASP A 34 7.20 -19.23 -4.90
N PRO A 35 7.42 -20.10 -5.91
CA PRO A 35 7.09 -19.82 -7.29
C PRO A 35 5.58 -19.75 -7.57
N PHE A 36 4.76 -20.27 -6.65
CA PHE A 36 3.30 -20.28 -6.76
C PHE A 36 2.64 -19.23 -5.86
N TRP A 37 3.42 -18.50 -5.06
CA TRP A 37 2.91 -17.46 -4.15
C TRP A 37 2.03 -16.46 -4.88
N LEU A 38 0.89 -16.12 -4.28
CA LEU A 38 -0.04 -15.12 -4.78
C LEU A 38 -0.31 -14.08 -3.69
N PRO A 39 -0.25 -12.78 -4.01
CA PRO A 39 -0.69 -11.75 -3.08
C PRO A 39 -2.22 -11.78 -2.98
N LEU A 40 -2.76 -11.23 -1.89
CA LEU A 40 -4.18 -10.82 -1.88
C LEU A 40 -4.46 -9.88 -3.05
N GLY A 41 -3.51 -8.99 -3.34
CA GLY A 41 -3.50 -8.10 -4.50
C GLY A 41 -4.32 -6.84 -4.31
N ALA A 42 -4.06 -5.84 -5.14
CA ALA A 42 -4.90 -4.65 -5.20
C ALA A 42 -6.33 -5.07 -5.60
N PRO A 43 -7.35 -4.68 -4.82
CA PRO A 43 -8.72 -5.12 -5.04
C PRO A 43 -9.24 -4.62 -6.39
N LYS A 44 -9.85 -5.53 -7.15
CA LYS A 44 -10.58 -5.17 -8.37
C LYS A 44 -12.07 -5.02 -8.06
N SER A 45 -12.39 -3.94 -7.36
CA SER A 45 -13.73 -3.63 -6.86
C SER A 45 -14.69 -3.25 -7.99
N ASN A 46 -15.97 -3.65 -7.85
CA ASN A 46 -17.03 -3.42 -8.84
C ASN A 46 -16.64 -3.81 -10.28
N PRO A 47 -16.14 -5.04 -10.51
CA PRO A 47 -15.67 -5.42 -11.83
C PRO A 47 -16.86 -5.53 -12.82
N THR A 48 -16.66 -5.07 -14.05
CA THR A 48 -17.67 -5.21 -15.13
C THR A 48 -17.90 -6.67 -15.54
N LYS A 49 -16.96 -7.57 -15.23
CA LYS A 49 -17.08 -9.02 -15.37
C LYS A 49 -16.91 -9.66 -14.01
N SER A 50 -17.87 -10.47 -13.60
CA SER A 50 -17.75 -11.27 -12.37
C SER A 50 -16.52 -12.19 -12.45
N ASN A 51 -15.98 -12.54 -11.28
CA ASN A 51 -14.77 -13.37 -11.13
C ASN A 51 -13.53 -12.78 -11.79
N SER A 52 -13.36 -11.46 -11.71
CA SER A 52 -12.11 -10.81 -12.10
C SER A 52 -11.01 -11.08 -11.08
N ASN A 53 -9.75 -11.11 -11.51
CA ASN A 53 -8.62 -11.23 -10.58
C ASN A 53 -8.25 -9.87 -9.98
N ASN A 54 -7.84 -9.88 -8.71
CA ASN A 54 -7.05 -8.79 -8.13
C ASN A 54 -5.71 -8.66 -8.88
N PHE A 55 -5.04 -7.53 -8.71
CA PHE A 55 -3.87 -7.20 -9.53
C PHE A 55 -2.71 -6.66 -8.72
N THR A 56 -1.53 -6.67 -9.33
CA THR A 56 -0.37 -5.92 -8.85
C THR A 56 -0.22 -4.68 -9.74
N PRO A 57 -0.11 -3.46 -9.19
CA PRO A 57 0.03 -2.25 -10.01
C PRO A 57 1.24 -2.30 -10.95
N ASN A 58 1.08 -1.78 -12.16
CA ASN A 58 2.02 -1.91 -13.28
C ASN A 58 3.17 -0.87 -13.26
N PHE A 59 3.69 -0.58 -12.08
CA PHE A 59 4.82 0.30 -11.86
C PHE A 59 5.71 -0.25 -10.73
N PRO A 60 7.00 0.16 -10.66
CA PRO A 60 7.94 -0.33 -9.66
C PRO A 60 7.44 -0.18 -8.22
N ALA A 61 7.95 -1.00 -7.32
CA ALA A 61 7.47 -1.04 -5.93
C ALA A 61 7.96 0.12 -5.07
N TYR A 62 9.15 0.66 -5.34
CA TYR A 62 9.80 1.64 -4.47
C TYR A 62 9.73 3.09 -4.99
N PRO A 63 9.39 4.07 -4.13
CA PRO A 63 8.72 3.91 -2.84
C PRO A 63 7.22 3.61 -3.02
N SER A 64 6.53 3.28 -1.94
CA SER A 64 5.08 3.15 -1.97
C SER A 64 4.40 4.51 -2.18
N GLY A 65 3.68 4.66 -3.29
CA GLY A 65 2.86 5.84 -3.56
C GLY A 65 1.79 6.08 -2.51
N HIS A 66 1.11 5.04 -2.02
CA HIS A 66 0.07 5.19 -0.97
C HIS A 66 0.66 5.79 0.30
N SER A 67 1.71 5.18 0.85
CA SER A 67 2.44 5.72 2.01
C SER A 67 2.88 7.17 1.80
N THR A 68 3.44 7.49 0.63
CA THR A 68 3.85 8.87 0.27
C THR A 68 2.67 9.84 0.29
N PHE A 69 1.56 9.50 -0.37
CA PHE A 69 0.38 10.36 -0.44
C PHE A 69 -0.32 10.52 0.91
N GLY A 70 -0.46 9.43 1.68
CA GLY A 70 -1.12 9.46 2.98
C GLY A 70 -0.38 10.34 3.97
N SER A 71 0.95 10.15 4.07
CA SER A 71 1.79 11.01 4.91
C SER A 71 1.75 12.47 4.44
N ALA A 72 1.98 12.74 3.14
CA ALA A 72 1.96 14.12 2.64
C ALA A 72 0.62 14.82 2.90
N CYS A 73 -0.50 14.13 2.67
CA CYS A 73 -1.85 14.64 2.85
C CYS A 73 -2.15 14.97 4.31
N PHE A 74 -2.00 13.99 5.19
CA PHE A 74 -2.47 14.10 6.57
C PHE A 74 -1.54 14.97 7.45
N GLU A 75 -0.22 14.95 7.20
CA GLU A 75 0.72 15.87 7.85
C GLU A 75 0.41 17.32 7.46
N THR A 76 0.18 17.57 6.15
CA THR A 76 -0.18 18.92 5.68
C THR A 76 -1.53 19.38 6.24
N ALA A 77 -2.54 18.51 6.23
CA ALA A 77 -3.87 18.84 6.74
C ALA A 77 -3.83 19.20 8.24
N ALA A 78 -3.09 18.42 9.04
CA ALA A 78 -2.93 18.71 10.47
C ALA A 78 -2.24 20.06 10.70
N ALA A 79 -1.13 20.31 10.00
CA ALA A 79 -0.37 21.55 10.12
C ALA A 79 -1.19 22.78 9.74
N LEU A 80 -1.96 22.74 8.64
CA LEU A 80 -2.83 23.84 8.22
C LEU A 80 -3.97 24.13 9.22
N LEU A 81 -4.35 23.15 10.04
CA LEU A 81 -5.30 23.30 11.13
C LEU A 81 -4.65 23.74 12.45
N GLY A 82 -3.33 24.00 12.47
CA GLY A 82 -2.59 24.33 13.68
C GLY A 82 -2.55 23.18 14.70
N LYS A 83 -2.61 21.93 14.23
CA LYS A 83 -2.68 20.71 15.03
C LYS A 83 -1.61 19.72 14.62
N ARG A 84 -1.43 18.67 15.42
CA ARG A 84 -0.67 17.48 15.03
C ARG A 84 -1.62 16.38 14.54
N PRO A 85 -1.16 15.43 13.70
CA PRO A 85 -2.02 14.35 13.19
C PRO A 85 -2.74 13.55 14.29
N GLU A 86 -2.07 13.30 15.42
CA GLU A 86 -2.64 12.59 16.57
C GLU A 86 -3.80 13.35 17.26
N ASP A 87 -3.86 14.67 17.11
CA ASP A 87 -4.86 15.53 17.75
C ASP A 87 -6.17 15.63 16.93
N ILE A 88 -6.23 15.01 15.75
CA ILE A 88 -7.39 15.05 14.84
C ILE A 88 -7.98 13.66 14.73
N ILE A 89 -9.14 13.48 15.37
CA ILE A 89 -9.91 12.23 15.33
C ILE A 89 -11.03 12.35 14.31
N VAL A 90 -11.14 11.35 13.44
CA VAL A 90 -12.18 11.26 12.42
C VAL A 90 -12.95 9.95 12.54
N THR A 91 -14.21 9.97 12.10
CA THR A 91 -14.99 8.76 11.82
C THR A 91 -15.14 8.64 10.31
N PHE A 92 -14.78 7.49 9.74
CA PHE A 92 -14.70 7.29 8.30
C PHE A 92 -15.21 5.91 7.89
N ILE A 93 -15.90 5.87 6.74
CA ILE A 93 -16.30 4.65 6.04
C ILE A 93 -15.60 4.69 4.68
N SER A 94 -14.75 3.70 4.41
CA SER A 94 -14.11 3.54 3.11
C SER A 94 -15.13 3.06 2.07
N ASP A 95 -15.05 3.58 0.84
CA ASP A 95 -15.85 3.05 -0.26
C ASP A 95 -15.53 1.59 -0.59
N GLU A 96 -14.36 1.08 -0.17
CA GLU A 96 -14.07 -0.36 -0.29
C GLU A 96 -14.91 -1.22 0.67
N PHE A 97 -15.41 -0.63 1.77
CA PHE A 97 -16.15 -1.27 2.86
C PHE A 97 -17.38 -0.43 3.28
N ASN A 98 -18.23 -0.07 2.32
CA ASN A 98 -19.40 0.79 2.52
C ASN A 98 -20.75 0.05 2.47
N GLY A 99 -20.75 -1.29 2.48
CA GLY A 99 -21.98 -2.08 2.35
C GLY A 99 -22.61 -2.07 0.96
N LYS A 100 -21.94 -1.49 -0.06
CA LYS A 100 -22.43 -1.40 -1.44
C LYS A 100 -21.42 -1.92 -2.46
N THR A 101 -20.15 -1.56 -2.30
CA THR A 101 -19.06 -2.00 -3.18
C THR A 101 -18.95 -3.52 -3.14
N THR A 102 -18.85 -4.11 -4.32
CA THR A 102 -18.65 -5.54 -4.50
C THR A 102 -17.16 -5.87 -4.66
N ASP A 103 -16.77 -7.03 -4.15
CA ASP A 103 -15.44 -7.59 -4.36
C ASP A 103 -15.24 -8.09 -5.80
N ASN A 104 -14.07 -8.66 -6.06
CA ASN A 104 -13.70 -9.13 -7.39
C ASN A 104 -14.52 -10.35 -7.88
N LYS A 105 -15.30 -10.97 -6.99
CA LYS A 105 -16.23 -12.07 -7.28
C LYS A 105 -17.70 -11.61 -7.34
N GLY A 106 -17.98 -10.35 -6.99
CA GLY A 106 -19.32 -9.78 -6.98
C GLY A 106 -20.04 -9.83 -5.64
N PHE A 107 -19.36 -10.25 -4.55
CA PHE A 107 -19.95 -10.23 -3.21
C PHE A 107 -19.87 -8.82 -2.62
N VAL A 108 -20.96 -8.33 -2.05
CA VAL A 108 -20.99 -7.03 -1.36
C VAL A 108 -20.07 -7.08 -0.13
N ARG A 109 -19.14 -6.14 -0.02
CA ARG A 109 -18.27 -6.02 1.15
C ARG A 109 -19.05 -5.42 2.32
N PRO A 110 -18.76 -5.84 3.57
CA PRO A 110 -19.44 -5.30 4.74
C PRO A 110 -19.21 -3.79 4.87
N GLN A 111 -20.14 -3.10 5.53
CA GLN A 111 -19.93 -1.72 5.95
C GLN A 111 -19.06 -1.70 7.21
N LEU A 112 -17.92 -1.03 7.15
CA LEU A 112 -17.03 -0.85 8.29
C LEU A 112 -16.80 0.64 8.53
N GLU A 113 -17.38 1.13 9.63
CA GLU A 113 -17.10 2.47 10.14
C GLU A 113 -15.97 2.38 11.15
N LEU A 114 -14.91 3.16 10.93
CA LEU A 114 -13.75 3.22 11.80
C LEU A 114 -13.61 4.62 12.37
N LYS A 115 -13.14 4.69 13.63
CA LYS A 115 -12.79 5.93 14.31
C LYS A 115 -11.31 5.89 14.67
N PHE A 116 -10.54 6.84 14.17
CA PHE A 116 -9.09 6.85 14.28
C PHE A 116 -8.52 8.28 14.20
N SER A 117 -7.27 8.46 14.64
CA SER A 117 -6.53 9.71 14.47
C SER A 117 -5.90 9.82 13.08
N LEU A 118 -5.54 11.03 12.62
CA LEU A 118 -4.79 11.14 11.36
C LEU A 118 -3.40 10.48 11.44
N ARG A 119 -2.81 10.35 12.65
CA ARG A 119 -1.58 9.56 12.85
C ARG A 119 -1.81 8.08 12.53
N ASP A 120 -2.88 7.50 13.07
CA ASP A 120 -3.30 6.13 12.75
C ASP A 120 -3.58 5.98 11.26
N ALA A 121 -4.23 6.98 10.64
CA ALA A 121 -4.53 6.98 9.21
C ALA A 121 -3.26 6.89 8.34
N ILE A 122 -2.18 7.58 8.71
CA ILE A 122 -0.88 7.50 8.00
C ILE A 122 -0.31 6.08 8.13
N GLU A 123 -0.35 5.51 9.33
CA GLU A 123 0.21 4.18 9.63
C GLU A 123 -0.57 3.05 8.97
N GLU A 124 -1.90 3.07 9.10
CA GLU A 124 -2.78 2.08 8.51
C GLU A 124 -2.76 2.13 6.97
N ASN A 125 -2.74 3.33 6.39
CA ASN A 125 -2.62 3.49 4.94
C ASN A 125 -1.31 2.91 4.39
N GLU A 126 -0.21 3.06 5.13
CA GLU A 126 1.09 2.46 4.77
C GLU A 126 1.05 0.94 4.85
N ILE A 127 0.70 0.38 6.02
CA ILE A 127 0.75 -1.06 6.27
C ILE A 127 -0.29 -1.82 5.45
N SER A 128 -1.39 -1.17 5.05
CA SER A 128 -2.40 -1.77 4.17
C SER A 128 -1.78 -2.38 2.90
N ARG A 129 -0.68 -1.80 2.40
CA ARG A 129 -0.02 -2.28 1.17
C ARG A 129 0.79 -3.55 1.38
N ILE A 130 1.26 -3.76 2.60
CA ILE A 130 1.92 -5.00 3.03
C ILE A 130 0.87 -6.11 3.16
N TYR A 131 -0.28 -5.83 3.80
CA TYR A 131 -1.37 -6.80 3.89
C TYR A 131 -1.97 -7.19 2.53
N LEU A 132 -2.00 -6.26 1.57
CA LEU A 132 -2.38 -6.59 0.19
C LEU A 132 -1.27 -7.35 -0.57
N GLY A 133 -0.05 -7.47 -0.03
CA GLY A 133 1.07 -8.17 -0.66
C GLY A 133 1.62 -7.47 -1.90
N VAL A 134 1.46 -6.14 -2.02
CA VAL A 134 1.86 -5.38 -3.22
C VAL A 134 3.08 -4.49 -3.00
N HIS A 135 3.51 -4.31 -1.76
CA HIS A 135 4.70 -3.54 -1.38
C HIS A 135 5.49 -4.26 -0.30
N TRP A 136 6.80 -4.01 -0.28
CA TRP A 136 7.68 -4.40 0.82
C TRP A 136 7.57 -3.42 1.99
N GLU A 137 7.98 -3.82 3.18
CA GLU A 137 7.99 -2.94 4.36
C GLU A 137 8.86 -1.70 4.16
N PHE A 138 10.01 -1.84 3.49
CA PHE A 138 10.89 -0.70 3.20
C PHE A 138 10.31 0.27 2.16
N ASP A 139 9.41 -0.20 1.27
CA ASP A 139 8.69 0.69 0.34
C ASP A 139 7.75 1.62 1.11
N ALA A 140 7.14 1.05 2.16
CA ALA A 140 6.19 1.68 3.05
C ALA A 140 6.87 2.77 3.89
N THR A 141 7.93 2.41 4.63
CA THR A 141 8.68 3.34 5.49
C THR A 141 9.35 4.46 4.68
N SER A 142 9.98 4.13 3.55
CA SER A 142 10.58 5.14 2.68
C SER A 142 9.52 6.06 2.05
N GLY A 143 8.35 5.52 1.70
CA GLY A 143 7.23 6.31 1.22
C GLY A 143 6.79 7.35 2.24
N ARG A 144 6.73 6.99 3.53
CA ARG A 144 6.40 7.93 4.61
C ARG A 144 7.43 9.05 4.70
N THR A 145 8.73 8.72 4.70
CA THR A 145 9.79 9.73 4.73
C THR A 145 9.69 10.71 3.55
N VAL A 146 9.38 10.22 2.35
CA VAL A 146 9.15 11.09 1.18
C VAL A 146 7.91 11.96 1.39
N GLY A 147 6.82 11.40 1.91
CA GLY A 147 5.59 12.12 2.21
C GLY A 147 5.78 13.25 3.23
N GLU A 148 6.49 12.98 4.33
CA GLU A 148 6.83 13.97 5.37
C GLU A 148 7.68 15.11 4.79
N ALA A 149 8.67 14.79 3.93
CA ALA A 149 9.48 15.79 3.26
C ALA A 149 8.66 16.66 2.30
N ILE A 150 7.67 16.08 1.60
CA ILE A 150 6.74 16.83 0.76
C ILE A 150 5.87 17.74 1.63
N ALA A 151 5.26 17.21 2.70
CA ALA A 151 4.43 17.99 3.62
C ALA A 151 5.20 19.20 4.15
N LYS A 152 6.45 19.01 4.61
CA LYS A 152 7.30 20.11 5.06
C LYS A 152 7.47 21.21 4.01
N LYS A 153 7.68 20.85 2.74
CA LYS A 153 7.80 21.82 1.65
C LYS A 153 6.48 22.53 1.37
N VAL A 154 5.37 21.79 1.39
CA VAL A 154 4.02 22.34 1.13
C VAL A 154 3.63 23.31 2.24
N ILE A 155 3.76 22.91 3.51
CA ILE A 155 3.47 23.75 4.68
C ILE A 155 4.26 25.05 4.61
N ALA A 156 5.57 24.98 4.33
CA ALA A 156 6.42 26.17 4.21
C ALA A 156 6.04 27.11 3.05
N ALA A 157 5.25 26.64 2.07
CA ALA A 157 4.74 27.48 0.98
C ALA A 157 3.41 28.17 1.32
N PHE A 158 2.70 27.71 2.35
CA PHE A 158 1.42 28.28 2.81
C PHE A 158 1.56 29.18 4.05
N CYS A 159 2.71 29.12 4.74
CA CYS A 159 3.07 30.02 5.85
C CYS A 159 3.93 31.18 5.36
#